data_AF-A0A0H1QZC1-F1
#
_entry.id   AF-A0A0H1QZC1-F1
#
_cell.length_a   1.000
_cell.length_b   1.000
_cell.length_c   1.000
_cell.angle_alpha   90.00
_cell.angle_beta   90.00
_cell.angle_gamma   90.00
#
_symmetry.space_group_name_H-M   'P 1'
#
loop_
_entity.id
_entity.type
_entity.pdbx_description
1 polymer ?
#
loop_
_entity_poly.entity_id
_entity_poly.type
_entity_poly.pdbx_seq_one_letter_code
_entity_poly.pdbx_strand_id
1 'polypeptide(L)'
;MNQVPERLLRVCLPTCILGVAILFIAAAGCTNTASTDGNSISGSVAGDYAGGTIYVAAIDAAAYSASEIRVMEIGEHPEHSQYVSGFAALDAPGDYAISGLPPGNYTVYAWADTDDDGRIDHLDYRDPTGWYCTPSHLTPVRVAVTPGNTTTGVDITLVAPAPYPDEDREIAVGNGGGRLTVMKGCHILQVWGTPEERAYAYGYLCGPQIRDWIDYVLIESFMQSPADYEELFVPYIREHMAPANPTYMAELDAMLAGMNAGGTDLYLPPVSRNLTRYDLLAENTYDFMLYYKLYGLMMGDLGINRTVAGDAGVSPHLCTSAIAWGNLTENDELAGGLIHGKNMDGENDLRKVTVNSLLVIATDPGPGAKRTVGIDWPGFIGTFNGMNEDGLVLVPHSSPSIPDWNATDLMPTTFLYRNTLQSESDVAGAWAYWEKANGTRTGGNNAGVSAPYGNGTGSVPAAFETDSYGGAVRGPGVVEPDGCLLIANNYYLYRGAYPRAVERVDGYHAEVRPEDYRYRNMLAVLDGYREEERTIGTPEMIALMQSASVSEEYRGTTEYTFIAYPDAGAFAVAKEDLAKGLLDAPFAEFTHFEFDEVFERPSPA
;
A
#
# COMPACT_ATOMS: atom_id res chain seq x y z
N MET A 1 -41.07 -5.36 -46.82
CA MET A 1 -41.00 -4.72 -48.14
C MET A 1 -39.86 -5.35 -48.92
N ASN A 2 -40.18 -5.96 -50.08
CA ASN A 2 -39.31 -6.47 -51.17
C ASN A 2 -38.31 -7.61 -50.85
N GLN A 3 -38.65 -8.88 -51.14
CA GLN A 3 -38.41 -9.64 -52.40
C GLN A 3 -36.96 -10.18 -52.58
N VAL A 4 -36.65 -11.40 -52.09
CA VAL A 4 -36.54 -12.73 -52.82
C VAL A 4 -35.93 -12.68 -54.26
N PRO A 5 -35.21 -13.71 -54.84
CA PRO A 5 -34.48 -14.93 -54.36
C PRO A 5 -33.18 -15.37 -55.16
N GLU A 6 -32.59 -16.53 -54.76
CA GLU A 6 -32.06 -17.67 -55.61
C GLU A 6 -30.85 -17.45 -56.56
N ARG A 7 -29.98 -18.41 -56.96
CA ARG A 7 -29.63 -19.82 -56.69
C ARG A 7 -28.39 -20.15 -57.56
N LEU A 8 -27.62 -21.17 -57.15
CA LEU A 8 -27.04 -22.26 -57.97
C LEU A 8 -25.75 -22.15 -58.85
N LEU A 9 -25.00 -23.27 -58.72
CA LEU A 9 -24.23 -24.07 -59.70
C LEU A 9 -22.85 -23.52 -60.18
N ARG A 10 -21.69 -24.08 -59.75
CA ARG A 10 -21.02 -25.36 -60.11
C ARG A 10 -20.06 -25.25 -61.32
N VAL A 11 -18.85 -25.81 -61.13
CA VAL A 11 -17.88 -26.36 -62.11
C VAL A 11 -16.96 -25.38 -62.86
N CYS A 12 -15.65 -25.45 -62.59
CA CYS A 12 -14.60 -25.90 -63.54
C CYS A 12 -13.19 -25.57 -63.00
N LEU A 13 -12.41 -26.61 -62.72
CA LEU A 13 -10.95 -26.58 -62.74
C LEU A 13 -10.46 -26.35 -64.18
N PRO A 14 -9.24 -25.84 -64.39
CA PRO A 14 -8.18 -26.79 -64.75
C PRO A 14 -6.80 -26.50 -64.17
N THR A 15 -6.13 -27.62 -63.93
CA THR A 15 -4.72 -27.92 -63.70
C THR A 15 -3.77 -27.37 -64.77
N CYS A 16 -2.57 -26.94 -64.39
CA CYS A 16 -1.27 -27.15 -65.09
C CYS A 16 -0.16 -26.63 -64.15
N ILE A 17 0.62 -27.48 -63.46
CA ILE A 17 1.80 -28.25 -63.92
C ILE A 17 3.05 -27.36 -64.15
N LEU A 18 4.07 -27.67 -63.34
CA LEU A 18 5.51 -27.82 -63.62
C LEU A 18 6.46 -26.88 -62.85
N GLY A 19 7.41 -27.49 -62.13
CA GLY A 19 8.60 -26.80 -61.65
C GLY A 19 9.25 -27.40 -60.40
N VAL A 20 9.59 -28.69 -60.42
CA VAL A 20 10.46 -29.33 -59.43
C VAL A 20 11.90 -28.81 -59.59
N ALA A 21 12.52 -28.37 -58.50
CA ALA A 21 13.96 -28.55 -58.26
C ALA A 21 14.24 -28.54 -56.75
N ILE A 22 14.46 -29.75 -56.24
CA ILE A 22 15.01 -30.06 -54.91
C ILE A 22 16.51 -29.82 -54.98
N LEU A 23 17.11 -29.14 -53.98
CA LEU A 23 18.42 -29.53 -53.46
C LEU A 23 18.68 -28.98 -52.04
N PHE A 24 18.92 -29.91 -51.12
CA PHE A 24 19.40 -29.71 -49.76
C PHE A 24 20.87 -29.25 -49.74
N ILE A 25 21.21 -28.26 -48.91
CA ILE A 25 22.53 -28.15 -48.25
C ILE A 25 22.33 -27.64 -46.81
N ALA A 26 23.05 -28.29 -45.89
CA ALA A 26 23.07 -28.08 -44.45
C ALA A 26 23.97 -26.93 -43.99
N ALA A 27 23.64 -26.40 -42.80
CA ALA A 27 24.49 -25.83 -41.76
C ALA A 27 25.55 -24.77 -42.14
N ALA A 28 25.30 -23.51 -41.74
CA ALA A 28 26.30 -22.60 -41.17
C ALA A 28 25.57 -21.41 -40.55
N GLY A 29 26.02 -20.98 -39.36
CA GLY A 29 25.42 -19.91 -38.59
C GLY A 29 25.25 -18.61 -39.38
N CYS A 30 24.05 -18.05 -39.28
CA CYS A 30 23.80 -16.66 -39.59
C CYS A 30 23.58 -15.97 -38.25
N THR A 31 24.60 -15.22 -37.82
CA THR A 31 24.42 -14.03 -36.99
C THR A 31 23.22 -13.27 -37.51
N ASN A 32 22.21 -13.06 -36.66
CA ASN A 32 21.09 -12.19 -36.98
C ASN A 32 21.64 -10.82 -37.38
N THR A 33 21.69 -10.56 -38.68
CA THR A 33 21.83 -9.22 -39.22
C THR A 33 20.62 -8.45 -38.76
N ALA A 34 20.81 -7.62 -37.74
CA ALA A 34 19.86 -6.65 -37.27
C ALA A 34 19.30 -5.88 -38.46
N SER A 35 17.99 -6.02 -38.69
CA SER A 35 17.24 -5.03 -39.43
C SER A 35 17.29 -3.76 -38.59
N THR A 36 18.15 -2.82 -38.97
CA THR A 36 18.23 -1.47 -38.40
C THR A 36 17.05 -0.62 -38.88
N ASP A 37 15.82 -1.11 -38.74
CA ASP A 37 14.68 -0.24 -38.73
C ASP A 37 14.77 0.50 -37.40
N GLY A 38 15.28 1.72 -37.44
CA GLY A 38 15.63 2.51 -36.26
C GLY A 38 14.44 2.89 -35.39
N ASN A 39 13.40 2.09 -35.23
CA ASN A 39 12.40 2.33 -34.20
C ASN A 39 12.64 1.30 -33.09
N SER A 40 13.63 1.57 -32.23
CA SER A 40 14.02 0.62 -31.21
C SER A 40 14.41 1.29 -29.90
N ILE A 41 14.29 0.52 -28.81
CA ILE A 41 14.80 0.85 -27.48
C ILE A 41 15.92 -0.13 -27.15
N SER A 42 17.00 0.34 -26.53
CA SER A 42 18.11 -0.51 -26.10
C SER A 42 18.78 0.02 -24.83
N GLY A 43 19.36 -0.91 -24.08
CA GLY A 43 20.07 -0.66 -22.84
C GLY A 43 20.62 -1.95 -22.28
N SER A 44 20.88 -1.97 -20.98
CA SER A 44 21.35 -3.14 -20.25
C SER A 44 20.46 -3.46 -19.06
N VAL A 45 20.40 -4.73 -18.69
CA VAL A 45 19.79 -5.19 -17.44
C VAL A 45 20.89 -5.65 -16.50
N ALA A 46 20.83 -5.22 -15.25
CA ALA A 46 21.71 -5.64 -14.14
C ALA A 46 20.90 -5.81 -12.85
N GLY A 47 21.54 -6.18 -11.74
CA GLY A 47 20.91 -6.26 -10.42
C GLY A 47 20.70 -7.69 -9.93
N ASP A 48 19.67 -7.88 -9.10
CA ASP A 48 19.36 -9.17 -8.48
C ASP A 48 18.89 -10.16 -9.54
N TYR A 49 19.52 -11.33 -9.57
CA TYR A 49 19.22 -12.39 -10.51
C TYR A 49 19.65 -13.74 -9.96
N ALA A 50 18.69 -14.65 -9.81
CA ALA A 50 18.90 -16.00 -9.27
C ALA A 50 18.80 -17.11 -10.33
N GLY A 51 18.58 -16.76 -11.60
CA GLY A 51 18.33 -17.71 -12.69
C GLY A 51 17.07 -17.37 -13.48
N GLY A 52 16.75 -18.18 -14.50
CA GLY A 52 15.55 -18.00 -15.31
C GLY A 52 15.68 -17.04 -16.48
N THR A 53 14.58 -16.81 -17.21
CA THR A 53 14.54 -15.93 -18.37
C THR A 53 14.22 -14.50 -17.93
N ILE A 54 15.04 -13.52 -18.34
CA ILE A 54 14.74 -12.11 -18.13
C ILE A 54 13.94 -11.59 -19.32
N TYR A 55 12.78 -11.01 -19.05
CA TYR A 55 11.98 -10.31 -20.04
C TYR A 55 12.13 -8.81 -19.87
N VAL A 56 12.26 -8.09 -20.99
CA VAL A 56 12.25 -6.62 -21.03
C VAL A 56 11.16 -6.18 -21.99
N ALA A 57 10.10 -5.57 -21.47
CA ALA A 57 8.91 -5.19 -22.22
C ALA A 57 8.83 -3.67 -22.42
N ALA A 58 8.46 -3.25 -23.63
CA ALA A 58 8.08 -1.87 -23.95
C ALA A 58 6.55 -1.75 -23.93
N ILE A 59 6.03 -1.09 -22.89
CA ILE A 59 4.61 -0.91 -22.61
C ILE A 59 4.17 0.45 -23.18
N ASP A 60 3.12 0.49 -24.00
CA ASP A 60 2.65 1.74 -24.65
C ASP A 60 2.04 2.70 -23.63
N ALA A 61 2.72 3.83 -23.36
CA ALA A 61 2.30 4.82 -22.36
C ALA A 61 0.99 5.55 -22.68
N ALA A 62 0.46 5.43 -23.90
CA ALA A 62 -0.87 5.92 -24.25
C ALA A 62 -1.99 4.92 -23.93
N ALA A 63 -1.63 3.65 -23.71
CA ALA A 63 -2.55 2.54 -23.51
C ALA A 63 -2.66 2.08 -22.05
N TYR A 64 -1.93 2.70 -21.11
CA TYR A 64 -1.87 2.22 -19.73
C TYR A 64 -1.81 3.31 -18.63
N SER A 65 -2.20 2.93 -17.41
CA SER A 65 -2.11 3.58 -16.11
C SER A 65 -1.40 2.67 -15.09
N ALA A 66 -0.88 3.18 -13.98
CA ALA A 66 -0.11 2.34 -13.02
C ALA A 66 -0.87 1.08 -12.56
N SER A 67 -2.19 1.14 -12.42
CA SER A 67 -3.05 -0.02 -12.10
C SER A 67 -3.07 -1.07 -13.22
N GLU A 68 -2.87 -0.69 -14.48
CA GLU A 68 -2.82 -1.62 -15.62
C GLU A 68 -1.50 -2.38 -15.72
N ILE A 69 -0.38 -1.84 -15.21
CA ILE A 69 0.85 -2.64 -15.02
C ILE A 69 0.58 -3.77 -14.05
N ARG A 70 -0.12 -3.51 -12.95
CA ARG A 70 -0.45 -4.55 -11.97
C ARG A 70 -1.34 -5.64 -12.54
N VAL A 71 -2.33 -5.25 -13.36
CA VAL A 71 -3.18 -6.20 -14.08
C VAL A 71 -2.38 -7.01 -15.11
N MET A 72 -1.38 -6.40 -15.74
CA MET A 72 -0.46 -7.11 -16.64
C MET A 72 0.39 -8.14 -15.87
N GLU A 73 0.89 -7.80 -14.68
CA GLU A 73 1.76 -8.65 -13.86
C GLU A 73 1.11 -10.00 -13.50
N ILE A 74 -0.22 -10.04 -13.32
CA ILE A 74 -0.95 -11.27 -12.97
C ILE A 74 -1.32 -12.14 -14.18
N GLY A 75 -1.00 -11.71 -15.40
CA GLY A 75 -1.32 -12.44 -16.63
C GLY A 75 -0.40 -13.62 -16.88
N GLU A 76 -0.89 -14.65 -17.57
CA GLU A 76 -0.02 -15.66 -18.19
C GLU A 76 0.71 -15.01 -19.37
N HIS A 77 2.04 -15.04 -19.35
CA HIS A 77 2.91 -14.36 -20.31
C HIS A 77 2.69 -12.83 -20.38
N PRO A 78 3.07 -12.07 -19.34
CA PRO A 78 2.93 -10.60 -19.31
C PRO A 78 3.54 -9.90 -20.53
N GLU A 79 4.59 -10.46 -21.12
CA GLU A 79 5.25 -9.99 -22.35
C GLU A 79 4.34 -10.02 -23.60
N HIS A 80 3.27 -10.81 -23.56
CA HIS A 80 2.25 -10.89 -24.60
C HIS A 80 0.96 -10.13 -24.28
N SER A 81 0.95 -9.36 -23.19
CA SER A 81 -0.18 -8.53 -22.82
C SER A 81 -0.53 -7.50 -23.90
N GLN A 82 -1.81 -7.13 -23.97
CA GLN A 82 -2.32 -6.11 -24.90
C GLN A 82 -1.66 -4.74 -24.74
N TYR A 83 -1.01 -4.48 -23.60
CA TYR A 83 -0.31 -3.23 -23.31
C TYR A 83 1.15 -3.22 -23.83
N VAL A 84 1.70 -4.39 -24.17
CA VAL A 84 3.09 -4.55 -24.61
C VAL A 84 3.19 -4.42 -26.12
N SER A 85 3.98 -3.46 -26.60
CA SER A 85 4.24 -3.25 -28.03
C SER A 85 5.40 -4.06 -28.58
N GLY A 86 6.26 -4.57 -27.70
CA GLY A 86 7.39 -5.43 -28.05
C GLY A 86 8.20 -5.77 -26.81
N PHE A 87 8.97 -6.85 -26.87
CA PHE A 87 9.83 -7.29 -25.78
C PHE A 87 11.13 -7.90 -26.29
N ALA A 88 12.09 -8.03 -25.38
CA ALA A 88 13.30 -8.83 -25.52
C ALA A 88 13.36 -9.88 -24.41
N ALA A 89 13.95 -11.04 -24.69
CA ALA A 89 14.21 -12.09 -23.70
C ALA A 89 15.72 -12.34 -23.62
N LEU A 90 16.25 -12.50 -22.41
CA LEU A 90 17.66 -12.69 -22.11
C LEU A 90 17.84 -13.92 -21.20
N ASP A 91 18.88 -14.71 -21.45
CA ASP A 91 19.21 -15.86 -20.59
C ASP A 91 19.99 -15.45 -19.31
N ALA A 92 20.45 -14.19 -19.24
CA ALA A 92 21.22 -13.63 -18.12
C ALA A 92 21.23 -12.10 -18.22
N PRO A 93 21.57 -11.37 -17.13
CA PRO A 93 21.78 -9.92 -17.17
C PRO A 93 22.76 -9.51 -18.28
N GLY A 94 22.41 -8.48 -19.03
CA GLY A 94 23.19 -8.04 -20.20
C GLY A 94 22.45 -7.05 -21.08
N ASP A 95 23.00 -6.82 -22.27
CA ASP A 95 22.47 -5.88 -23.24
C ASP A 95 21.18 -6.42 -23.90
N TYR A 96 20.21 -5.54 -24.12
CA TYR A 96 18.96 -5.85 -24.83
C TYR A 96 18.63 -4.82 -25.92
N ALA A 97 17.81 -5.24 -26.87
CA ALA A 97 17.22 -4.35 -27.86
C ALA A 97 15.80 -4.80 -28.23
N ILE A 98 14.84 -3.89 -28.11
CA ILE A 98 13.45 -4.07 -28.53
C ILE A 98 13.27 -3.30 -29.85
N SER A 99 13.10 -4.02 -30.95
CA SER A 99 13.06 -3.45 -32.31
C SER A 99 11.66 -3.47 -32.90
N GLY A 100 11.40 -2.60 -33.89
CA GLY A 100 10.13 -2.58 -34.63
C GLY A 100 8.99 -1.89 -33.89
N LEU A 101 9.30 -1.08 -32.88
CA LEU A 101 8.31 -0.34 -32.12
C LEU A 101 7.66 0.76 -32.99
N PRO A 102 6.35 0.98 -32.91
CA PRO A 102 5.75 2.19 -33.45
C PRO A 102 6.38 3.47 -32.84
N PRO A 103 6.35 4.61 -33.53
CA PRO A 103 6.68 5.89 -32.90
C PRO A 103 5.70 6.19 -31.76
N GLY A 104 6.21 6.49 -30.58
CA GLY A 104 5.40 6.61 -29.37
C GLY A 104 6.23 6.89 -28.12
N ASN A 105 5.57 6.84 -26.96
CA ASN A 105 6.24 6.87 -25.67
C ASN A 105 5.99 5.53 -24.97
N TYR A 106 7.04 4.97 -24.39
CA TYR A 106 7.00 3.66 -23.78
C TYR A 106 7.47 3.71 -22.34
N THR A 107 6.87 2.88 -21.50
CA THR A 107 7.48 2.48 -20.23
C THR A 107 8.22 1.19 -20.45
N VAL A 108 9.44 1.11 -19.93
CA VAL A 108 10.28 -0.07 -20.10
C VAL A 108 10.41 -0.76 -18.75
N TYR A 109 9.85 -1.96 -18.69
CA TYR A 109 9.71 -2.76 -17.49
C TYR A 109 10.37 -4.12 -17.71
N ALA A 110 10.99 -4.68 -16.69
CA ALA A 110 11.68 -5.95 -16.75
C ALA A 110 11.41 -6.80 -15.51
N TRP A 111 11.43 -8.11 -15.71
CA TRP A 111 11.36 -9.11 -14.65
C TRP A 111 12.21 -10.32 -15.02
N ALA A 112 12.64 -11.08 -14.02
CA ALA A 112 13.22 -12.40 -14.22
C ALA A 112 12.20 -13.46 -13.82
N ASP A 113 11.75 -14.27 -14.78
CA ASP A 113 10.93 -15.46 -14.53
C ASP A 113 11.86 -16.58 -14.04
N THR A 114 12.00 -16.69 -12.73
CA THR A 114 13.02 -17.54 -12.10
C THR A 114 12.67 -19.02 -12.09
N ASP A 115 11.39 -19.37 -12.32
CA ASP A 115 10.90 -20.75 -12.29
C ASP A 115 10.31 -21.27 -13.62
N ASP A 116 10.40 -20.46 -14.67
CA ASP A 116 10.04 -20.79 -16.06
C ASP A 116 8.55 -21.17 -16.19
N ASP A 117 7.69 -20.55 -15.39
CA ASP A 117 6.24 -20.76 -15.41
C ASP A 117 5.49 -19.77 -16.32
N GLY A 118 6.21 -18.77 -16.86
CA GLY A 118 5.69 -17.74 -17.75
C GLY A 118 4.89 -16.65 -17.04
N ARG A 119 5.00 -16.50 -15.71
CA ARG A 119 4.34 -15.45 -14.91
C ARG A 119 5.38 -14.58 -14.20
N ILE A 120 4.87 -13.61 -13.41
CA ILE A 120 5.68 -12.86 -12.45
C ILE A 120 5.22 -13.27 -11.05
N ASP A 121 6.06 -13.99 -10.33
CA ASP A 121 5.81 -14.37 -8.95
C ASP A 121 6.31 -13.30 -7.98
N HIS A 122 5.39 -12.43 -7.55
CA HIS A 122 5.69 -11.41 -6.54
C HIS A 122 5.69 -11.94 -5.11
N LEU A 123 5.22 -13.17 -4.85
CA LEU A 123 5.19 -13.71 -3.49
C LEU A 123 6.62 -13.88 -2.99
N ASP A 124 6.91 -13.31 -1.82
CA ASP A 124 8.24 -13.34 -1.19
C ASP A 124 9.36 -12.85 -2.13
N TYR A 125 9.00 -11.97 -3.08
CA TYR A 125 9.90 -11.35 -4.05
C TYR A 125 10.67 -12.35 -4.91
N ARG A 126 10.05 -13.49 -5.22
CA ARG A 126 10.68 -14.58 -5.94
C ARG A 126 11.23 -14.16 -7.30
N ASP A 127 10.46 -13.40 -8.06
CA ASP A 127 10.88 -12.84 -9.34
C ASP A 127 11.31 -11.38 -9.18
N PRO A 128 12.62 -11.07 -9.30
CA PRO A 128 13.11 -9.70 -9.28
C PRO A 128 12.48 -8.87 -10.40
N THR A 129 12.06 -7.64 -10.07
CA THR A 129 11.50 -6.70 -11.04
C THR A 129 12.27 -5.39 -11.09
N GLY A 130 12.15 -4.68 -12.21
CA GLY A 130 12.78 -3.39 -12.41
C GLY A 130 12.18 -2.63 -13.57
N TRP A 131 12.48 -1.35 -13.65
CA TRP A 131 12.05 -0.50 -14.76
C TRP A 131 13.10 0.56 -15.05
N TYR A 132 12.98 1.15 -16.23
CA TYR A 132 13.77 2.33 -16.53
C TYR A 132 13.24 3.55 -15.77
N CYS A 133 14.13 4.13 -14.97
CA CYS A 133 13.93 5.37 -14.23
C CYS A 133 15.10 6.31 -14.49
N THR A 134 15.11 7.50 -13.89
CA THR A 134 16.25 8.43 -13.95
C THR A 134 16.81 8.68 -12.55
N PRO A 135 18.05 9.15 -12.40
CA PRO A 135 18.59 9.51 -11.08
C PRO A 135 17.75 10.55 -10.32
N SER A 136 16.93 11.34 -11.02
CA SER A 136 16.05 12.36 -10.44
C SER A 136 14.60 11.90 -10.26
N HIS A 137 14.22 10.73 -10.79
CA HIS A 137 12.84 10.25 -10.77
C HIS A 137 12.84 8.71 -10.77
N LEU A 138 12.44 8.12 -9.65
CA LEU A 138 12.62 6.70 -9.35
C LEU A 138 11.47 5.81 -9.84
N THR A 139 10.29 6.36 -10.08
CA THR A 139 9.19 5.64 -10.74
C THR A 139 9.41 5.52 -12.25
N PRO A 140 8.67 4.65 -12.96
CA PRO A 140 8.87 4.44 -14.39
C PRO A 140 8.75 5.74 -15.20
N VAL A 141 9.76 6.05 -16.03
CA VAL A 141 9.75 7.24 -16.90
C VAL A 141 9.47 6.89 -18.36
N ARG A 142 8.87 7.83 -19.08
CA ARG A 142 8.55 7.67 -20.51
C ARG A 142 9.79 7.73 -21.39
N VAL A 143 9.95 6.71 -22.21
CA VAL A 143 10.99 6.58 -23.25
C VAL A 143 10.36 6.88 -24.61
N ALA A 144 10.78 7.97 -25.25
CA ALA A 144 10.30 8.31 -26.58
C ALA A 144 11.00 7.46 -27.66
N VAL A 145 10.23 6.92 -28.59
CA VAL A 145 10.72 6.29 -29.83
C VAL A 145 10.29 7.17 -31.00
N THR A 146 11.26 7.60 -31.79
CA THR A 146 11.02 8.44 -32.98
C THR A 146 11.36 7.68 -34.26
N PRO A 147 10.70 7.98 -35.40
CA PRO A 147 10.93 7.25 -36.64
C PRO A 147 12.42 7.26 -37.04
N GLY A 148 13.01 6.08 -37.18
CA GLY A 148 14.38 5.87 -37.66
C GLY A 148 15.50 6.14 -36.64
N ASN A 149 15.19 6.47 -35.38
CA ASN A 149 16.16 6.54 -34.28
C ASN A 149 16.01 5.48 -33.19
N THR A 150 17.12 4.83 -32.85
CA THR A 150 17.22 3.98 -31.65
C THR A 150 17.41 4.85 -30.42
N THR A 151 16.57 4.66 -29.40
CA THR A 151 16.76 5.24 -28.08
C THR A 151 17.64 4.30 -27.24
N THR A 152 18.80 4.79 -26.81
CA THR A 152 19.85 4.01 -26.12
C THR A 152 20.02 4.47 -24.66
N GLY A 153 20.66 3.65 -23.83
CA GLY A 153 20.96 3.99 -22.43
C GLY A 153 19.74 3.85 -21.53
N VAL A 154 18.82 2.97 -21.91
CA VAL A 154 17.62 2.63 -21.14
C VAL A 154 17.97 1.48 -20.21
N ASP A 155 18.82 1.75 -19.22
CA ASP A 155 19.36 0.74 -18.32
C ASP A 155 18.40 0.43 -17.18
N ILE A 156 18.27 -0.84 -16.82
CA ILE A 156 17.31 -1.34 -15.82
C ILE A 156 18.07 -2.11 -14.74
N THR A 157 17.71 -1.86 -13.48
CA THR A 157 18.18 -2.66 -12.36
C THR A 157 17.02 -3.51 -11.84
N LEU A 158 17.17 -4.84 -11.94
CA LEU A 158 16.30 -5.80 -11.27
C LEU A 158 16.60 -5.80 -9.79
N VAL A 159 15.55 -5.86 -8.99
CA VAL A 159 15.64 -5.84 -7.53
C VAL A 159 14.67 -6.85 -6.96
N ALA A 160 15.12 -7.61 -5.98
CA ALA A 160 14.29 -8.44 -5.12
C ALA A 160 14.43 -7.95 -3.67
N PRO A 161 13.39 -7.34 -3.09
CA PRO A 161 13.38 -7.02 -1.67
C PRO A 161 13.59 -8.26 -0.79
N ALA A 162 13.96 -8.05 0.46
CA ALA A 162 14.28 -9.11 1.41
C ALA A 162 12.99 -9.75 1.98
N PRO A 163 12.71 -11.03 1.70
CA PRO A 163 11.59 -11.72 2.32
C PRO A 163 11.81 -11.89 3.82
N TYR A 164 10.73 -12.06 4.57
CA TYR A 164 10.83 -12.48 5.97
C TYR A 164 11.47 -13.87 6.07
N PRO A 165 12.13 -14.20 7.19
CA PRO A 165 12.66 -15.53 7.40
C PRO A 165 11.52 -16.56 7.61
N ASP A 166 11.70 -17.75 7.04
CA ASP A 166 10.80 -18.90 7.27
C ASP A 166 10.85 -19.42 8.71
N GLU A 167 11.99 -19.24 9.38
CA GLU A 167 12.23 -19.71 10.74
C GLU A 167 11.80 -18.67 11.77
N ASP A 168 11.18 -19.14 12.85
CA ASP A 168 10.94 -18.34 14.06
C ASP A 168 12.25 -17.74 14.58
N ARG A 169 12.24 -16.44 14.86
CA ARG A 169 13.38 -15.71 15.45
C ARG A 169 12.97 -15.05 16.74
N GLU A 170 13.84 -15.06 17.73
CA GLU A 170 13.63 -14.39 19.02
C GLU A 170 14.92 -13.73 19.51
N ILE A 171 14.78 -12.62 20.22
CA ILE A 171 15.86 -11.95 20.92
C ILE A 171 15.39 -11.44 22.29
N ALA A 172 16.22 -11.63 23.31
CA ALA A 172 16.05 -11.00 24.62
C ALA A 172 16.88 -9.73 24.71
N VAL A 173 16.29 -8.65 25.24
CA VAL A 173 16.92 -7.33 25.37
C VAL A 173 16.62 -6.80 26.75
N GLY A 174 17.59 -6.91 27.67
CA GLY A 174 17.36 -6.55 29.07
C GLY A 174 16.29 -7.43 29.71
N ASN A 175 15.18 -6.81 30.16
CA ASN A 175 14.00 -7.53 30.64
C ASN A 175 12.91 -7.67 29.55
N GLY A 176 13.12 -7.02 28.41
CA GLY A 176 12.28 -7.06 27.23
C GLY A 176 12.78 -8.03 26.17
N GLY A 177 12.27 -7.88 24.96
CA GLY A 177 12.64 -8.69 23.82
C GLY A 177 11.62 -8.62 22.69
N GLY A 178 11.80 -9.49 21.71
CA GLY A 178 10.86 -9.66 20.63
C GLY A 178 10.98 -11.02 19.98
N ARG A 179 9.93 -11.43 19.28
CA ARG A 179 9.84 -12.67 18.55
C ARG A 179 9.09 -12.46 17.24
N LEU A 180 9.65 -12.92 16.13
CA LEU A 180 9.04 -12.94 14.81
C LEU A 180 8.70 -14.40 14.46
N THR A 181 7.44 -14.65 14.10
CA THR A 181 6.92 -15.98 13.77
C THR A 181 5.93 -15.94 12.62
N VAL A 182 5.62 -17.10 12.05
CA VAL A 182 4.47 -17.28 11.14
C VAL A 182 3.32 -17.94 11.89
N MET A 183 2.16 -17.28 11.93
CA MET A 183 0.93 -17.81 12.52
C MET A 183 -0.19 -17.72 11.50
N LYS A 184 -0.82 -18.86 11.18
CA LYS A 184 -1.94 -18.94 10.23
C LYS A 184 -1.64 -18.28 8.86
N GLY A 185 -0.39 -18.31 8.42
CA GLY A 185 0.04 -17.69 7.16
C GLY A 185 0.35 -16.18 7.23
N CYS A 186 0.24 -15.57 8.41
CA CYS A 186 0.64 -14.18 8.65
C CYS A 186 1.94 -14.10 9.46
N HIS A 187 2.80 -13.13 9.16
CA HIS A 187 3.91 -12.81 10.03
C HIS A 187 3.42 -12.05 11.26
N ILE A 188 3.82 -12.54 12.44
CA ILE A 188 3.50 -11.94 13.73
C ILE A 188 4.81 -11.52 14.38
N LEU A 189 4.94 -10.22 14.67
CA LEU A 189 6.00 -9.68 15.49
C LEU A 189 5.46 -9.38 16.89
N GLN A 190 5.92 -10.13 17.87
CA GLN A 190 5.70 -9.87 19.28
C GLN A 190 6.86 -9.03 19.83
N VAL A 191 6.59 -7.95 20.56
CA VAL A 191 7.62 -7.16 21.25
C VAL A 191 7.17 -6.81 22.68
N TRP A 192 8.08 -6.91 23.64
CA TRP A 192 7.80 -6.61 25.05
C TRP A 192 8.95 -5.91 25.77
N GLY A 193 8.64 -5.27 26.90
CA GLY A 193 9.62 -4.54 27.73
C GLY A 193 9.51 -3.03 27.61
N THR A 194 10.58 -2.30 27.92
CA THR A 194 10.60 -0.83 27.77
C THR A 194 10.50 -0.42 26.30
N PRO A 195 10.15 0.85 25.99
CA PRO A 195 10.05 1.28 24.61
C PRO A 195 11.33 1.06 23.79
N GLU A 196 12.50 1.32 24.37
CA GLU A 196 13.80 1.08 23.72
C GLU A 196 14.13 -0.41 23.57
N GLU A 197 13.79 -1.26 24.56
CA GLU A 197 13.98 -2.71 24.46
C GLU A 197 13.14 -3.30 23.31
N ARG A 198 11.88 -2.86 23.19
CA ARG A 198 10.97 -3.26 22.11
C ARG A 198 11.48 -2.79 20.75
N ALA A 199 11.85 -1.52 20.64
CA ALA A 199 12.33 -0.95 19.39
C ALA A 199 13.63 -1.61 18.92
N TYR A 200 14.56 -1.89 19.83
CA TYR A 200 15.77 -2.65 19.51
C TYR A 200 15.47 -4.05 19.01
N ALA A 201 14.59 -4.79 19.70
CA ALA A 201 14.21 -6.14 19.29
C ALA A 201 13.54 -6.13 17.91
N TYR A 202 12.65 -5.17 17.66
CA TYR A 202 12.02 -4.96 16.36
C TYR A 202 13.08 -4.75 15.27
N GLY A 203 13.97 -3.77 15.45
CA GLY A 203 15.04 -3.49 14.49
C GLY A 203 15.93 -4.71 14.21
N TYR A 204 16.24 -5.50 15.24
CA TYR A 204 17.04 -6.71 15.09
C TYR A 204 16.35 -7.79 14.25
N LEU A 205 15.04 -7.97 14.45
CA LEU A 205 14.28 -9.06 13.83
C LEU A 205 13.84 -8.75 12.39
N CYS A 206 13.50 -7.48 12.11
CA CYS A 206 12.89 -7.06 10.84
C CYS A 206 13.75 -6.05 10.07
N GLY A 207 15.02 -5.84 10.44
CA GLY A 207 15.84 -4.76 9.90
C GLY A 207 15.93 -4.70 8.36
N PRO A 208 16.12 -5.81 7.63
CA PRO A 208 16.08 -5.79 6.16
C PRO A 208 14.74 -5.29 5.60
N GLN A 209 13.62 -5.75 6.17
CA GLN A 209 12.29 -5.33 5.74
C GLN A 209 12.02 -3.85 6.03
N ILE A 210 12.50 -3.33 7.17
CA ILE A 210 12.43 -1.89 7.49
C ILE A 210 13.21 -1.06 6.47
N ARG A 211 14.43 -1.49 6.14
CA ARG A 211 15.27 -0.80 5.15
C ARG A 211 14.59 -0.79 3.78
N ASP A 212 14.02 -1.91 3.36
CA ASP A 212 13.36 -2.05 2.05
C ASP A 212 12.06 -1.25 1.97
N TRP A 213 11.30 -1.16 3.06
CA TRP A 213 10.12 -0.29 3.10
C TRP A 213 10.51 1.18 2.92
N ILE A 214 11.56 1.64 3.59
CA ILE A 214 12.09 3.00 3.41
C ILE A 214 12.61 3.22 1.98
N ASP A 215 13.37 2.28 1.42
CA ASP A 215 13.94 2.44 0.08
C ASP A 215 12.85 2.46 -1.01
N TYR A 216 12.02 1.43 -1.01
CA TYR A 216 11.12 1.15 -2.13
C TYR A 216 9.74 1.78 -1.98
N VAL A 217 9.23 1.91 -0.76
CA VAL A 217 7.92 2.52 -0.53
C VAL A 217 8.06 4.01 -0.29
N LEU A 218 8.86 4.41 0.71
CA LEU A 218 8.96 5.80 1.12
C LEU A 218 9.70 6.67 0.08
N ILE A 219 10.91 6.25 -0.35
CA ILE A 219 11.75 7.05 -1.25
C ILE A 219 11.36 6.82 -2.72
N GLU A 220 11.32 5.58 -3.18
CA GLU A 220 11.03 5.24 -4.58
C GLU A 220 9.56 5.49 -4.96
N SER A 221 8.60 4.89 -4.26
CA SER A 221 7.17 4.96 -4.64
C SER A 221 6.53 6.30 -4.30
N PHE A 222 6.67 6.79 -3.07
CA PHE A 222 5.96 8.00 -2.64
C PHE A 222 6.73 9.28 -2.94
N MET A 223 7.98 9.43 -2.48
CA MET A 223 8.73 10.67 -2.74
C MET A 223 9.13 10.76 -4.22
N GLN A 224 9.52 9.64 -4.84
CA GLN A 224 9.93 9.49 -6.24
C GLN A 224 11.19 10.26 -6.64
N SER A 225 11.75 11.09 -5.74
CA SER A 225 12.87 11.98 -6.02
C SER A 225 13.84 11.97 -4.84
N PRO A 226 15.07 11.41 -5.00
CA PRO A 226 16.06 11.41 -3.94
C PRO A 226 16.41 12.81 -3.45
N ALA A 227 16.44 13.79 -4.37
CA ALA A 227 16.75 15.17 -4.03
C ALA A 227 15.63 15.80 -3.18
N ASP A 228 14.36 15.56 -3.51
CA ASP A 228 13.25 16.08 -2.70
C ASP A 228 13.20 15.42 -1.32
N TYR A 229 13.56 14.13 -1.23
CA TYR A 229 13.71 13.43 0.05
C TYR A 229 14.82 14.04 0.92
N GLU A 230 16.05 14.11 0.40
CA GLU A 230 17.25 14.50 1.16
C GLU A 230 17.33 16.00 1.44
N GLU A 231 16.98 16.83 0.46
CA GLU A 231 17.23 18.27 0.52
C GLU A 231 16.04 19.04 1.11
N LEU A 232 14.84 18.46 1.08
CA LEU A 232 13.60 19.13 1.51
C LEU A 232 12.91 18.41 2.66
N PHE A 233 12.51 17.14 2.47
CA PHE A 233 11.66 16.45 3.44
C PHE A 233 12.38 16.07 4.74
N VAL A 234 13.55 15.41 4.66
CA VAL A 234 14.33 15.02 5.85
C VAL A 234 14.73 16.24 6.70
N PRO A 235 15.22 17.36 6.13
CA PRO A 235 15.45 18.59 6.88
C PRO A 235 14.18 19.13 7.56
N TYR A 236 13.03 19.08 6.89
CA TYR A 236 11.77 19.57 7.44
C TYR A 236 11.34 18.79 8.69
N ILE A 237 11.27 17.46 8.63
CA ILE A 237 10.87 16.66 9.80
C ILE A 237 11.89 16.77 10.95
N ARG A 238 13.17 16.98 10.63
CA ARG A 238 14.22 17.22 11.63
C ARG A 238 14.00 18.52 12.40
N GLU A 239 13.50 19.57 11.74
CA GLU A 239 13.24 20.87 12.38
C GLU A 239 11.87 20.92 13.06
N HIS A 240 10.83 20.36 12.43
CA HIS A 240 9.44 20.57 12.83
C HIS A 240 8.83 19.42 13.65
N MET A 241 9.43 18.22 13.65
CA MET A 241 8.91 17.06 14.38
C MET A 241 9.88 16.54 15.44
N ALA A 242 11.14 16.28 15.07
CA ALA A 242 12.09 15.61 15.96
C ALA A 242 12.28 16.29 17.34
N PRO A 243 12.36 17.63 17.44
CA PRO A 243 12.58 18.30 18.73
C PRO A 243 11.40 18.16 19.71
N ALA A 244 10.18 18.06 19.20
CA ALA A 244 8.97 17.93 20.00
C ALA A 244 8.65 16.48 20.42
N ASN A 245 9.36 15.51 19.85
CA ASN A 245 9.11 14.07 20.04
C ASN A 245 10.33 13.33 20.64
N PRO A 246 11.01 13.84 21.69
CA PRO A 246 12.31 13.33 22.12
C PRO A 246 12.28 11.88 22.61
N THR A 247 11.19 11.43 23.23
CA THR A 247 11.04 10.04 23.68
C THR A 247 11.02 9.08 22.48
N TYR A 248 10.27 9.42 21.43
CA TYR A 248 10.22 8.62 20.21
C TYR A 248 11.56 8.62 19.48
N MET A 249 12.29 9.74 19.47
CA MET A 249 13.63 9.77 18.87
C MET A 249 14.61 8.79 19.55
N ALA A 250 14.46 8.55 20.86
CA ALA A 250 15.24 7.55 21.58
C ALA A 250 14.84 6.11 21.20
N GLU A 251 13.54 5.86 21.00
CA GLU A 251 13.07 4.57 20.48
C GLU A 251 13.59 4.30 19.06
N LEU A 252 13.55 5.31 18.17
CA LEU A 252 14.08 5.19 16.79
C LEU A 252 15.59 4.94 16.79
N ASP A 253 16.34 5.53 17.73
CA ASP A 253 17.77 5.22 17.92
C ASP A 253 17.99 3.76 18.36
N ALA A 254 17.15 3.26 19.26
CA ALA A 254 17.22 1.88 19.70
C ALA A 254 16.88 0.91 18.57
N MET A 255 15.88 1.23 17.74
CA MET A 255 15.57 0.47 16.53
C MET A 255 16.75 0.42 15.56
N LEU A 256 17.35 1.57 15.24
CA LEU A 256 18.53 1.62 14.36
C LEU A 256 19.70 0.80 14.93
N ALA A 257 19.91 0.85 16.25
CA ALA A 257 20.91 0.02 16.91
C ALA A 257 20.59 -1.48 16.81
N GLY A 258 19.31 -1.85 16.93
CA GLY A 258 18.80 -3.20 16.69
C GLY A 258 19.08 -3.67 15.26
N MET A 259 18.73 -2.86 14.26
CA MET A 259 18.97 -3.17 12.83
C MET A 259 20.45 -3.45 12.56
N ASN A 260 21.34 -2.60 13.08
CA ASN A 260 22.79 -2.78 12.95
C ASN A 260 23.28 -4.06 13.66
N ALA A 261 22.75 -4.36 14.85
CA ALA A 261 23.11 -5.57 15.59
C ALA A 261 22.58 -6.85 14.92
N GLY A 262 21.44 -6.77 14.23
CA GLY A 262 20.88 -7.84 13.41
C GLY A 262 21.64 -8.08 12.10
N GLY A 263 22.64 -7.25 11.78
CA GLY A 263 23.45 -7.38 10.58
C GLY A 263 22.81 -6.81 9.32
N THR A 264 21.80 -5.96 9.46
CA THR A 264 21.14 -5.27 8.33
C THR A 264 22.13 -4.39 7.59
N ASP A 265 22.17 -4.48 6.26
CA ASP A 265 22.82 -3.46 5.45
C ASP A 265 21.97 -2.18 5.47
N LEU A 266 22.49 -1.15 6.12
CA LEU A 266 21.78 0.12 6.28
C LEU A 266 21.91 1.03 5.05
N TYR A 267 22.66 0.65 4.02
CA TYR A 267 22.87 1.51 2.86
C TYR A 267 21.59 1.66 2.00
N LEU A 268 21.25 2.92 1.68
CA LEU A 268 20.15 3.30 0.80
C LEU A 268 20.73 3.84 -0.53
N PRO A 269 20.71 3.05 -1.62
CA PRO A 269 21.29 3.44 -2.90
C PRO A 269 20.75 4.76 -3.48
N PRO A 270 19.43 5.04 -3.48
CA PRO A 270 18.90 6.25 -4.10
C PRO A 270 19.45 7.55 -3.50
N VAL A 271 19.76 7.55 -2.20
CA VAL A 271 20.29 8.70 -1.46
C VAL A 271 21.78 8.59 -1.14
N SER A 272 22.41 7.49 -1.54
CA SER A 272 23.86 7.25 -1.42
C SER A 272 24.43 7.42 0.00
N ARG A 273 23.68 7.00 1.02
CA ARG A 273 24.10 7.02 2.42
C ARG A 273 23.44 5.89 3.21
N ASN A 274 23.93 5.67 4.42
CA ASN A 274 23.24 4.80 5.36
C ASN A 274 21.96 5.46 5.89
N LEU A 275 20.96 4.63 6.16
CA LEU A 275 19.76 4.92 6.91
C LEU A 275 20.10 5.51 8.27
N THR A 276 19.29 6.46 8.70
CA THR A 276 19.39 7.19 9.97
C THR A 276 18.06 7.17 10.70
N ARG A 277 18.06 7.60 11.97
CA ARG A 277 16.83 7.79 12.75
C ARG A 277 15.77 8.69 12.07
N TYR A 278 16.20 9.59 11.19
CA TYR A 278 15.28 10.50 10.51
C TYR A 278 14.53 9.79 9.38
N ASP A 279 15.10 8.74 8.81
CA ASP A 279 14.41 7.89 7.84
C ASP A 279 13.35 7.04 8.52
N LEU A 280 13.64 6.52 9.72
CA LEU A 280 12.64 5.85 10.56
C LEU A 280 11.52 6.80 11.03
N LEU A 281 11.87 8.06 11.33
CA LEU A 281 10.87 9.10 11.62
C LEU A 281 10.02 9.40 10.38
N ALA A 282 10.64 9.47 9.20
CA ALA A 282 9.99 9.70 7.92
C ALA A 282 8.97 8.59 7.59
N GLU A 283 9.32 7.34 7.85
CA GLU A 283 8.41 6.18 7.77
C GLU A 283 7.22 6.30 8.72
N ASN A 284 7.46 6.61 10.00
CA ASN A 284 6.38 6.77 10.99
C ASN A 284 5.49 8.02 10.74
N THR A 285 5.84 8.86 9.77
CA THR A 285 5.11 10.07 9.35
C THR A 285 4.85 10.09 7.83
N TYR A 286 4.80 8.90 7.20
CA TYR A 286 4.63 8.82 5.74
C TYR A 286 3.32 9.48 5.26
N ASP A 287 2.26 9.46 6.09
CA ASP A 287 1.01 10.18 5.86
C ASP A 287 1.26 11.68 5.64
N PHE A 288 2.12 12.27 6.47
CA PHE A 288 2.56 13.65 6.31
C PHE A 288 3.36 13.87 5.04
N MET A 289 4.24 12.94 4.66
CA MET A 289 5.06 13.04 3.45
C MET A 289 4.20 13.19 2.19
N LEU A 290 3.07 12.49 2.14
CA LEU A 290 2.13 12.57 1.04
C LEU A 290 1.51 13.97 0.93
N TYR A 291 1.10 14.55 2.05
CA TYR A 291 0.67 15.95 2.11
C TYR A 291 1.80 16.93 1.75
N TYR A 292 3.01 16.66 2.22
CA TYR A 292 4.19 17.47 1.94
C TYR A 292 4.47 17.53 0.43
N LYS A 293 4.48 16.38 -0.24
CA LYS A 293 4.66 16.30 -1.69
C LYS A 293 3.52 16.98 -2.43
N LEU A 294 2.27 16.58 -2.14
CA LEU A 294 1.10 17.06 -2.88
C LEU A 294 0.87 18.57 -2.68
N TYR A 295 0.85 19.04 -1.44
CA TYR A 295 0.48 20.42 -1.13
C TYR A 295 1.70 21.34 -0.98
N GLY A 296 2.75 20.85 -0.32
CA GLY A 296 3.97 21.62 -0.11
C GLY A 296 4.73 21.88 -1.42
N LEU A 297 5.02 20.82 -2.18
CA LEU A 297 5.87 20.88 -3.38
C LEU A 297 5.11 21.09 -4.69
N MET A 298 3.99 20.38 -4.90
CA MET A 298 3.27 20.45 -6.18
C MET A 298 2.31 21.65 -6.24
N MET A 299 1.57 21.92 -5.15
CA MET A 299 0.70 23.11 -5.07
C MET A 299 1.43 24.39 -4.65
N GLY A 300 2.70 24.29 -4.26
CA GLY A 300 3.59 25.42 -4.01
C GLY A 300 3.41 26.11 -2.66
N ASP A 301 2.83 25.44 -1.66
CA ASP A 301 2.52 26.06 -0.36
C ASP A 301 3.75 26.45 0.44
N LEU A 302 4.84 25.72 0.25
CA LEU A 302 6.14 26.03 0.84
C LEU A 302 6.94 27.04 -0.01
N GLY A 303 6.32 27.63 -1.03
CA GLY A 303 7.00 28.49 -2.01
C GLY A 303 7.92 27.72 -2.97
N ILE A 304 7.83 26.38 -2.95
CA ILE A 304 8.58 25.47 -3.81
C ILE A 304 7.63 25.02 -4.90
N ASN A 305 7.83 25.44 -6.15
CA ASN A 305 6.96 25.05 -7.25
C ASN A 305 7.66 24.02 -8.14
N ARG A 306 7.52 22.73 -7.82
CA ARG A 306 8.01 21.65 -8.67
C ARG A 306 6.84 21.11 -9.49
N THR A 307 6.55 21.78 -10.61
CA THR A 307 5.68 21.21 -11.65
C THR A 307 6.49 20.24 -12.48
N VAL A 308 6.30 18.93 -12.30
CA VAL A 308 6.74 17.97 -13.32
C VAL A 308 5.51 17.36 -13.96
N ALA A 309 5.32 17.67 -15.24
CA ALA A 309 4.27 17.05 -16.05
C ALA A 309 4.64 15.57 -16.22
N GLY A 310 3.78 14.66 -15.73
CA GLY A 310 3.97 13.22 -15.89
C GLY A 310 4.05 12.43 -14.59
N ASP A 311 4.08 13.09 -13.41
CA ASP A 311 3.94 12.39 -12.14
C ASP A 311 2.60 11.64 -12.13
N ALA A 312 2.64 10.32 -11.99
CA ALA A 312 1.46 9.53 -11.68
C ALA A 312 0.82 10.17 -10.44
N GLY A 313 -0.39 10.69 -10.62
CA GLY A 313 -1.01 11.58 -9.64
C GLY A 313 -0.95 10.99 -8.24
N VAL A 314 -0.36 11.74 -7.30
CA VAL A 314 -0.55 11.48 -5.88
C VAL A 314 -2.03 11.74 -5.60
N SER A 315 -2.86 10.73 -5.77
CA SER A 315 -4.24 10.77 -5.33
C SER A 315 -4.23 10.71 -3.81
N PRO A 316 -4.91 11.61 -3.09
CA PRO A 316 -5.03 11.47 -1.64
C PRO A 316 -5.61 10.10 -1.33
N HIS A 317 -4.90 9.33 -0.52
CA HIS A 317 -5.15 7.92 -0.22
C HIS A 317 -6.60 7.68 0.12
N LEU A 318 -7.22 6.79 -0.64
CA LEU A 318 -8.63 6.53 -0.54
C LEU A 318 -8.85 5.34 0.38
N CYS A 319 -8.85 5.51 1.70
CA CYS A 319 -9.25 4.45 2.64
C CYS A 319 -10.78 4.35 2.76
N THR A 320 -11.32 3.19 3.17
CA THR A 320 -12.75 3.04 3.50
C THR A 320 -12.97 2.21 4.76
N SER A 321 -13.95 2.60 5.58
CA SER A 321 -14.47 1.80 6.70
C SER A 321 -15.99 1.75 6.78
N ALA A 322 -16.49 0.65 7.34
CA ALA A 322 -17.85 0.51 7.86
C ALA A 322 -17.82 0.00 9.30
N ILE A 323 -18.66 0.58 10.14
CA ILE A 323 -18.86 0.16 11.52
C ILE A 323 -20.34 -0.14 11.72
N ALA A 324 -20.70 -1.35 12.13
CA ALA A 324 -22.08 -1.75 12.37
C ALA A 324 -22.24 -2.33 13.79
N TRP A 325 -23.39 -2.09 14.43
CA TRP A 325 -23.66 -2.52 15.80
C TRP A 325 -25.17 -2.59 16.09
N GLY A 326 -25.54 -3.14 17.25
CA GLY A 326 -26.91 -3.18 17.76
C GLY A 326 -27.84 -4.01 16.88
N ASN A 327 -29.02 -3.48 16.59
CA ASN A 327 -30.03 -4.22 15.80
C ASN A 327 -29.53 -4.68 14.43
N LEU A 328 -28.58 -3.97 13.81
CA LEU A 328 -28.01 -4.38 12.53
C LEU A 328 -27.12 -5.61 12.66
N THR A 329 -26.63 -5.96 13.83
CA THR A 329 -25.72 -7.08 14.10
C THR A 329 -26.34 -8.12 15.04
N GLU A 330 -27.67 -8.12 15.19
CA GLU A 330 -28.43 -9.06 16.03
C GLU A 330 -28.55 -10.45 15.37
N ASN A 331 -27.42 -11.13 15.23
CA ASN A 331 -27.30 -12.48 14.67
C ASN A 331 -26.55 -13.43 15.62
N ASP A 332 -26.45 -14.70 15.24
CA ASP A 332 -25.79 -15.73 16.06
C ASP A 332 -24.28 -15.48 16.26
N GLU A 333 -23.64 -14.72 15.38
CA GLU A 333 -22.20 -14.42 15.41
C GLU A 333 -21.88 -13.29 16.40
N LEU A 334 -22.62 -12.18 16.32
CA LEU A 334 -22.30 -10.94 17.02
C LEU A 334 -23.27 -10.62 18.17
N ALA A 335 -24.48 -11.18 18.18
CA ALA A 335 -25.51 -10.96 19.20
C ALA A 335 -25.74 -9.47 19.55
N GLY A 336 -25.75 -8.60 18.52
CA GLY A 336 -25.90 -7.16 18.66
C GLY A 336 -24.62 -6.39 19.01
N GLY A 337 -23.49 -7.09 19.14
CA GLY A 337 -22.15 -6.53 19.32
C GLY A 337 -21.65 -5.78 18.08
N LEU A 338 -20.46 -5.19 18.20
CA LEU A 338 -19.88 -4.35 17.15
C LEU A 338 -19.00 -5.14 16.17
N ILE A 339 -19.06 -4.78 14.89
CA ILE A 339 -18.10 -5.19 13.86
C ILE A 339 -17.59 -3.96 13.09
N HIS A 340 -16.28 -3.90 12.84
CA HIS A 340 -15.62 -2.76 12.18
C HIS A 340 -14.71 -3.25 11.05
N GLY A 341 -15.08 -3.00 9.80
CA GLY A 341 -14.26 -3.30 8.61
C GLY A 341 -13.53 -2.07 8.08
N LYS A 342 -12.28 -2.25 7.64
CA LYS A 342 -11.40 -1.24 7.04
C LYS A 342 -10.66 -1.82 5.83
N ASN A 343 -10.75 -1.14 4.69
CA ASN A 343 -9.85 -1.34 3.54
C ASN A 343 -8.70 -0.34 3.59
N MET A 344 -7.46 -0.83 3.52
CA MET A 344 -6.26 0.00 3.32
C MET A 344 -5.85 0.02 1.86
N ASP A 345 -5.51 1.21 1.39
CA ASP A 345 -5.70 1.63 0.02
C ASP A 345 -4.69 2.74 -0.35
N GLY A 346 -3.94 2.52 -1.43
CA GLY A 346 -3.14 3.56 -2.08
C GLY A 346 -1.65 3.55 -1.73
N GLU A 347 -1.21 2.62 -0.89
CA GLU A 347 0.20 2.39 -0.57
C GLU A 347 0.88 1.36 -1.49
N ASN A 348 0.14 0.73 -2.41
CA ASN A 348 0.60 -0.41 -3.19
C ASN A 348 1.68 -0.02 -4.20
N ASP A 349 2.92 -0.30 -3.83
CA ASP A 349 4.10 -0.08 -4.64
C ASP A 349 4.26 -1.14 -5.74
N LEU A 350 4.96 -0.80 -6.82
CA LEU A 350 5.18 -1.73 -7.93
C LEU A 350 6.00 -2.97 -7.52
N ARG A 351 6.77 -2.90 -6.43
CA ARG A 351 7.55 -4.04 -5.91
C ARG A 351 6.76 -4.92 -4.95
N LYS A 352 5.51 -4.56 -4.63
CA LYS A 352 4.63 -5.25 -3.66
C LYS A 352 5.23 -5.33 -2.26
N VAL A 353 6.09 -4.39 -1.89
CA VAL A 353 6.70 -4.35 -0.55
C VAL A 353 5.63 -4.16 0.52
N THR A 354 4.63 -3.33 0.29
CA THR A 354 3.56 -3.10 1.27
C THR A 354 2.65 -4.33 1.50
N VAL A 355 2.48 -5.18 0.49
CA VAL A 355 1.70 -6.43 0.60
C VAL A 355 2.53 -7.56 1.22
N ASN A 356 3.74 -7.79 0.71
CA ASN A 356 4.61 -8.85 1.21
C ASN A 356 5.05 -8.59 2.66
N SER A 357 5.32 -7.32 3.01
CA SER A 357 5.85 -6.95 4.32
C SER A 357 4.79 -6.70 5.39
N LEU A 358 3.49 -6.84 5.09
CA LEU A 358 2.40 -6.64 6.05
C LEU A 358 2.61 -7.50 7.31
N LEU A 359 2.50 -6.87 8.47
CA LEU A 359 2.88 -7.45 9.75
C LEU A 359 1.77 -7.25 10.79
N VAL A 360 1.50 -8.30 11.57
CA VAL A 360 0.72 -8.18 12.81
C VAL A 360 1.70 -7.90 13.95
N ILE A 361 1.63 -6.71 14.54
CA ILE A 361 2.56 -6.25 15.57
C ILE A 361 1.88 -6.32 16.95
N ALA A 362 2.18 -7.35 17.71
CA ALA A 362 1.70 -7.55 19.08
C ALA A 362 2.66 -6.89 20.08
N THR A 363 2.25 -5.76 20.65
CA THR A 363 3.05 -4.96 21.59
C THR A 363 2.57 -5.15 23.02
N ASP A 364 3.45 -5.66 23.87
CA ASP A 364 3.25 -5.76 25.32
C ASP A 364 4.13 -4.71 26.03
N PRO A 365 3.58 -3.54 26.40
CA PRO A 365 4.37 -2.50 27.04
C PRO A 365 4.70 -2.81 28.52
N GLY A 366 4.17 -3.90 29.07
CA GLY A 366 4.25 -4.21 30.49
C GLY A 366 3.26 -3.41 31.35
N PRO A 367 3.41 -3.47 32.68
CA PRO A 367 2.44 -2.89 33.61
C PRO A 367 2.26 -1.37 33.43
N GLY A 368 1.01 -0.92 33.42
CA GLY A 368 0.66 0.51 33.41
C GLY A 368 0.31 1.07 32.02
N ALA A 369 0.41 0.27 30.97
CA ALA A 369 -0.10 0.55 29.64
C ALA A 369 -0.79 -0.70 29.08
N LYS A 370 -1.71 -0.50 28.15
CA LYS A 370 -2.47 -1.60 27.54
C LYS A 370 -1.67 -2.30 26.46
N ARG A 371 -1.84 -3.61 26.33
CA ARG A 371 -1.36 -4.38 25.17
C ARG A 371 -2.09 -3.91 23.91
N THR A 372 -1.38 -3.88 22.80
CA THR A 372 -1.93 -3.44 21.51
C THR A 372 -1.52 -4.38 20.38
N VAL A 373 -2.41 -4.58 19.42
CA VAL A 373 -2.12 -5.21 18.13
C VAL A 373 -2.23 -4.15 17.05
N GLY A 374 -1.16 -3.96 16.28
CA GLY A 374 -1.14 -3.14 15.07
C GLY A 374 -1.17 -4.01 13.81
N ILE A 375 -1.91 -3.61 12.79
CA ILE A 375 -1.83 -4.16 11.43
C ILE A 375 -1.15 -3.12 10.57
N ASP A 376 0.17 -3.28 10.45
CA ASP A 376 1.08 -2.24 9.98
C ASP A 376 2.22 -2.86 9.16
N TRP A 377 3.17 -2.02 8.78
CA TRP A 377 4.40 -2.42 8.09
C TRP A 377 5.60 -2.47 9.05
N PRO A 378 6.70 -3.15 8.67
CA PRO A 378 7.96 -3.08 9.41
C PRO A 378 8.37 -1.64 9.72
N GLY A 379 8.92 -1.36 10.91
CA GLY A 379 9.55 -0.07 11.24
C GLY A 379 8.64 0.95 11.93
N PHE A 380 7.33 0.69 11.94
CA PHE A 380 6.36 1.49 12.69
C PHE A 380 6.49 1.23 14.20
N ILE A 381 7.08 2.16 14.95
CA ILE A 381 7.04 2.15 16.42
C ILE A 381 5.72 2.69 16.97
N GLY A 382 4.99 3.45 16.15
CA GLY A 382 3.59 3.79 16.38
C GLY A 382 2.68 2.67 15.89
N THR A 383 1.44 3.01 15.55
CA THR A 383 0.55 2.14 14.78
C THR A 383 -0.36 3.00 13.92
N PHE A 384 -0.65 2.55 12.71
CA PHE A 384 -1.58 3.20 11.82
C PHE A 384 -2.97 2.60 12.00
N ASN A 385 -3.09 1.28 12.08
CA ASN A 385 -4.35 0.57 12.39
C ASN A 385 -4.15 -0.34 13.59
N GLY A 386 -4.97 -0.21 14.61
CA GLY A 386 -4.78 -1.07 15.77
C GLY A 386 -5.99 -1.25 16.67
N MET A 387 -5.86 -2.27 17.50
CA MET A 387 -6.79 -2.66 18.55
C MET A 387 -6.02 -2.83 19.86
N ASN A 388 -6.62 -2.52 21.00
CA ASN A 388 -6.04 -2.84 22.32
C ASN A 388 -6.79 -3.97 23.03
N GLU A 389 -6.26 -4.41 24.17
CA GLU A 389 -6.81 -5.54 24.92
C GLU A 389 -8.20 -5.29 25.54
N ASP A 390 -8.67 -4.05 25.57
CA ASP A 390 -10.03 -3.67 25.99
C ASP A 390 -11.00 -3.61 24.80
N GLY A 391 -10.49 -3.85 23.58
CA GLY A 391 -11.26 -3.81 22.34
C GLY A 391 -11.44 -2.42 21.73
N LEU A 392 -10.75 -1.39 22.21
CA LEU A 392 -10.70 -0.09 21.52
C LEU A 392 -9.94 -0.26 20.20
N VAL A 393 -10.54 0.22 19.11
CA VAL A 393 -10.01 0.17 17.74
C VAL A 393 -9.86 1.59 17.21
N LEU A 394 -8.71 1.87 16.58
CA LEU A 394 -8.43 3.09 15.84
C LEU A 394 -7.91 2.73 14.45
N VAL A 395 -8.58 3.24 13.41
CA VAL A 395 -8.13 3.09 12.01
C VAL A 395 -8.18 4.44 11.29
N PRO A 396 -7.19 4.83 10.48
CA PRO A 396 -7.06 6.16 9.92
C PRO A 396 -7.64 6.24 8.49
N HIS A 397 -8.02 7.44 8.09
CA HIS A 397 -8.32 7.76 6.69
C HIS A 397 -7.69 9.11 6.36
N SER A 398 -6.81 9.15 5.36
CA SER A 398 -6.14 10.37 4.94
C SER A 398 -7.13 11.37 4.39
N SER A 399 -7.44 12.45 5.11
CA SER A 399 -8.46 13.41 4.68
C SER A 399 -7.84 14.68 4.12
N PRO A 400 -8.30 15.25 2.99
CA PRO A 400 -7.69 16.43 2.39
C PRO A 400 -7.77 17.65 3.32
N SER A 401 -6.65 18.04 3.93
CA SER A 401 -6.50 19.31 4.64
C SER A 401 -5.06 19.79 4.48
N ILE A 402 -4.87 21.09 4.27
CA ILE A 402 -3.53 21.70 4.25
C ILE A 402 -2.93 21.66 5.66
N PRO A 403 -1.75 21.05 5.87
CA PRO A 403 -1.05 21.08 7.15
C PRO A 403 -0.70 22.50 7.63
N ASP A 404 -0.54 22.65 8.95
CA ASP A 404 0.11 23.84 9.50
C ASP A 404 1.63 23.78 9.28
N TRP A 405 2.07 24.28 8.12
CA TRP A 405 3.47 24.29 7.73
C TRP A 405 4.40 25.04 8.70
N ASN A 406 3.86 25.91 9.55
CA ASN A 406 4.64 26.70 10.52
C ASN A 406 4.73 26.05 11.90
N ALA A 407 4.00 24.96 12.14
CA ALA A 407 4.05 24.25 13.41
C ALA A 407 5.46 23.67 13.64
N THR A 408 5.98 23.82 14.85
CA THR A 408 7.33 23.34 15.24
C THR A 408 7.26 22.16 16.20
N ASP A 409 6.04 21.67 16.45
CA ASP A 409 5.71 20.60 17.35
C ASP A 409 4.82 19.56 16.69
N LEU A 410 5.05 19.31 15.39
CA LEU A 410 4.28 18.32 14.64
C LEU A 410 4.45 16.92 15.27
N MET A 411 3.34 16.25 15.53
CA MET A 411 3.27 14.91 16.09
C MET A 411 2.72 13.93 15.04
N PRO A 412 3.50 12.91 14.65
CA PRO A 412 3.03 11.86 13.75
C PRO A 412 1.74 11.21 14.24
N THR A 413 0.80 11.00 13.31
CA THR A 413 -0.50 10.36 13.59
C THR A 413 -0.33 8.99 14.24
N THR A 414 0.67 8.23 13.78
CA THR A 414 1.00 6.89 14.30
C THR A 414 1.35 6.90 15.79
N PHE A 415 2.00 7.95 16.28
CA PHE A 415 2.36 8.10 17.70
C PHE A 415 1.14 8.47 18.54
N LEU A 416 0.28 9.35 18.02
CA LEU A 416 -0.99 9.70 18.67
C LEU A 416 -1.87 8.46 18.84
N TYR A 417 -1.97 7.62 17.80
CA TYR A 417 -2.76 6.39 17.81
C TYR A 417 -2.23 5.38 18.82
N ARG A 418 -0.92 5.10 18.78
CA ARG A 418 -0.27 4.22 19.76
C ARG A 418 -0.57 4.67 21.18
N ASN A 419 -0.34 5.93 21.50
CA ASN A 419 -0.55 6.40 22.86
C ASN A 419 -2.01 6.26 23.30
N THR A 420 -2.95 6.57 22.41
CA THR A 420 -4.38 6.47 22.68
C THR A 420 -4.78 5.02 22.97
N LEU A 421 -4.35 4.07 22.14
CA LEU A 421 -4.60 2.65 22.35
C LEU A 421 -3.94 2.12 23.63
N GLN A 422 -2.79 2.67 24.02
CA GLN A 422 -2.08 2.26 25.23
C GLN A 422 -2.66 2.87 26.52
N SER A 423 -3.45 3.96 26.44
CA SER A 423 -3.98 4.66 27.61
C SER A 423 -5.50 4.55 27.78
N GLU A 424 -6.26 4.45 26.70
CA GLU A 424 -7.73 4.55 26.72
C GLU A 424 -8.41 3.20 26.46
N SER A 425 -9.68 3.09 26.85
CA SER A 425 -10.45 1.83 26.74
C SER A 425 -11.73 1.98 25.92
N ASP A 426 -12.15 3.23 25.67
CA ASP A 426 -13.42 3.53 25.04
C ASP A 426 -13.31 4.78 24.13
N VAL A 427 -14.34 4.98 23.31
CA VAL A 427 -14.40 6.06 22.30
C VAL A 427 -14.33 7.45 22.98
N ALA A 428 -14.97 7.61 24.14
CA ALA A 428 -15.00 8.91 24.83
C ALA A 428 -13.65 9.28 25.45
N GLY A 429 -12.98 8.32 26.07
CA GLY A 429 -11.62 8.43 26.58
C GLY A 429 -10.63 8.72 25.46
N ALA A 430 -10.75 8.02 24.34
CA ALA A 430 -9.94 8.27 23.15
C ALA A 430 -10.04 9.72 22.67
N TRP A 431 -11.27 10.26 22.55
CA TRP A 431 -11.46 11.67 22.18
C TRP A 431 -10.90 12.62 23.23
N ALA A 432 -11.14 12.36 24.52
CA ALA A 432 -10.65 13.19 25.61
C ALA A 432 -9.11 13.19 25.70
N TYR A 433 -8.45 12.12 25.30
CA TYR A 433 -7.00 12.06 25.12
C TYR A 433 -6.57 12.99 23.98
N TRP A 434 -7.21 12.88 22.81
CA TRP A 434 -6.90 13.67 21.63
C TRP A 434 -7.07 15.18 21.85
N GLU A 435 -8.08 15.61 22.60
CA GLU A 435 -8.28 17.02 22.95
C GLU A 435 -7.15 17.59 23.81
N LYS A 436 -6.44 16.74 24.56
CA LYS A 436 -5.38 17.14 25.51
C LYS A 436 -3.98 16.78 25.03
N ALA A 437 -3.87 15.97 23.98
CA ALA A 437 -2.59 15.55 23.44
C ALA A 437 -1.80 16.79 23.02
N ASN A 438 -0.53 16.84 23.45
CA ASN A 438 0.37 17.91 23.05
C ASN A 438 0.86 17.65 21.61
N GLY A 439 1.19 18.73 20.90
CA GLY A 439 1.71 18.67 19.54
C GLY A 439 0.65 18.92 18.49
N THR A 440 1.08 19.53 17.39
CA THR A 440 0.24 19.82 16.24
C THR A 440 0.10 18.55 15.39
N ARG A 441 -1.11 18.20 14.95
CA ARG A 441 -1.31 17.04 14.08
C ARG A 441 -0.68 17.29 12.70
N THR A 442 -0.14 16.26 12.09
CA THR A 442 0.58 16.33 10.79
C THR A 442 -0.29 16.83 9.65
N GLY A 443 -1.58 16.56 9.67
CA GLY A 443 -2.48 16.97 8.61
C GLY A 443 -3.85 16.40 8.84
N GLY A 444 -4.58 16.21 7.75
CA GLY A 444 -5.95 15.78 7.82
C GLY A 444 -6.15 14.28 8.04
N ASN A 445 -6.99 13.89 9.00
CA ASN A 445 -7.29 12.50 9.28
C ASN A 445 -8.72 12.31 9.79
N ASN A 446 -9.45 11.39 9.16
CA ASN A 446 -10.72 10.85 9.66
C ASN A 446 -10.48 9.47 10.29
N ALA A 447 -10.42 9.40 11.61
CA ALA A 447 -10.22 8.15 12.33
C ALA A 447 -11.54 7.41 12.55
N GLY A 448 -11.69 6.17 12.07
CA GLY A 448 -12.74 5.29 12.55
C GLY A 448 -12.40 4.79 13.95
N VAL A 449 -13.29 5.05 14.91
CA VAL A 449 -13.08 4.71 16.32
C VAL A 449 -14.26 3.90 16.83
N SER A 450 -13.95 2.72 17.39
CA SER A 450 -14.95 1.84 17.98
C SER A 450 -14.39 1.14 19.22
N ALA A 451 -15.27 0.71 20.11
CA ALA A 451 -14.92 -0.12 21.26
C ALA A 451 -16.10 -1.05 21.54
N PRO A 452 -16.02 -2.01 22.47
CA PRO A 452 -17.12 -2.93 22.75
C PRO A 452 -18.44 -2.18 22.99
N TYR A 453 -19.48 -2.57 22.27
CA TYR A 453 -20.82 -1.98 22.35
C TYR A 453 -21.72 -2.77 23.33
N GLY A 454 -21.49 -4.06 23.48
CA GLY A 454 -22.31 -4.99 24.23
C GLY A 454 -23.78 -4.99 23.79
N ASN A 455 -24.67 -5.42 24.68
CA ASN A 455 -26.13 -5.41 24.45
C ASN A 455 -26.75 -4.01 24.60
N GLY A 456 -26.17 -2.99 23.96
CA GLY A 456 -26.69 -1.61 23.98
C GLY A 456 -26.23 -0.73 25.15
N THR A 457 -25.16 -1.12 25.86
CA THR A 457 -24.67 -0.40 27.06
C THR A 457 -23.24 0.10 26.94
N GLY A 458 -22.54 -0.24 25.87
CA GLY A 458 -21.14 0.09 25.60
C GLY A 458 -20.96 1.34 24.75
N SER A 459 -19.80 1.44 24.11
CA SER A 459 -19.38 2.65 23.41
C SER A 459 -20.03 2.81 22.05
N VAL A 460 -20.66 3.96 21.81
CA VAL A 460 -21.14 4.31 20.47
C VAL A 460 -19.92 4.66 19.60
N PRO A 461 -19.73 4.01 18.44
CA PRO A 461 -18.62 4.31 17.56
C PRO A 461 -18.74 5.71 16.95
N ALA A 462 -17.61 6.25 16.51
CA ALA A 462 -17.53 7.58 15.94
C ALA A 462 -16.40 7.69 14.91
N ALA A 463 -16.47 8.74 14.10
CA ALA A 463 -15.35 9.20 13.29
C ALA A 463 -14.73 10.43 13.98
N PHE A 464 -13.42 10.41 14.24
CA PHE A 464 -12.70 11.61 14.67
C PHE A 464 -12.17 12.32 13.44
N GLU A 465 -12.75 13.46 13.13
CA GLU A 465 -12.40 14.29 12.00
C GLU A 465 -11.43 15.37 12.46
N THR A 466 -10.15 15.21 12.14
CA THR A 466 -9.08 16.05 12.70
C THR A 466 -8.15 16.60 11.63
N ASP A 467 -7.56 17.75 11.89
CA ASP A 467 -6.50 18.35 11.08
C ASP A 467 -5.43 18.99 11.97
N SER A 468 -4.44 19.67 11.38
CA SER A 468 -3.42 20.41 12.14
C SER A 468 -3.99 21.50 13.06
N TYR A 469 -5.24 21.94 12.86
CA TYR A 469 -5.83 23.08 13.55
C TYR A 469 -6.86 22.67 14.62
N GLY A 470 -7.27 21.40 14.66
CA GLY A 470 -8.19 20.89 15.65
C GLY A 470 -8.91 19.62 15.21
N GLY A 471 -10.14 19.46 15.67
CA GLY A 471 -10.99 18.37 15.21
C GLY A 471 -12.39 18.38 15.81
N ALA A 472 -13.21 17.43 15.36
CA ALA A 472 -14.54 17.16 15.86
C ALA A 472 -14.87 15.66 15.84
N VAL A 473 -15.82 15.26 16.67
CA VAL A 473 -16.39 13.91 16.66
C VAL A 473 -17.64 13.88 15.79
N ARG A 474 -17.63 13.04 14.75
CA ARG A 474 -18.81 12.70 13.95
C ARG A 474 -19.40 11.39 14.46
N GLY A 475 -20.54 11.51 15.12
CA GLY A 475 -21.33 10.36 15.57
C GLY A 475 -22.25 9.79 14.48
N PRO A 476 -22.96 8.69 14.78
CA PRO A 476 -23.97 8.12 13.88
C PRO A 476 -25.11 9.09 13.59
N GLY A 477 -25.72 8.95 12.41
CA GLY A 477 -26.90 9.72 11.97
C GLY A 477 -26.63 11.18 11.58
N VAL A 478 -25.38 11.64 11.66
CA VAL A 478 -24.98 12.95 11.11
C VAL A 478 -25.03 12.93 9.58
N VAL A 479 -24.61 11.81 8.98
CA VAL A 479 -24.81 11.47 7.57
C VAL A 479 -25.36 10.06 7.54
N GLU A 480 -26.29 9.79 6.61
CA GLU A 480 -26.81 8.45 6.39
C GLU A 480 -25.67 7.45 6.19
N PRO A 481 -25.72 6.23 6.74
CA PRO A 481 -26.89 5.56 7.31
C PRO A 481 -27.08 5.74 8.83
N ASP A 482 -28.31 5.58 9.33
CA ASP A 482 -28.55 5.39 10.76
C ASP A 482 -28.19 3.95 11.20
N GLY A 483 -27.54 3.81 12.36
CA GLY A 483 -27.16 2.51 12.94
C GLY A 483 -25.91 1.85 12.35
N CYS A 484 -25.28 2.47 11.36
CA CYS A 484 -23.99 2.10 10.80
C CYS A 484 -23.20 3.39 10.52
N LEU A 485 -21.88 3.38 10.72
CA LEU A 485 -21.03 4.51 10.40
C LEU A 485 -20.17 4.16 9.19
N LEU A 486 -20.34 4.92 8.11
CA LEU A 486 -19.48 4.85 6.93
C LEU A 486 -18.45 5.99 6.95
N ILE A 487 -17.22 5.63 6.62
CA ILE A 487 -16.10 6.56 6.47
C ILE A 487 -15.44 6.19 5.14
N ALA A 488 -15.83 6.88 4.06
CA ALA A 488 -15.32 6.61 2.71
C ALA A 488 -15.11 7.94 1.98
N ASN A 489 -14.19 7.96 1.01
CA ASN A 489 -13.87 9.12 0.16
C ASN A 489 -13.32 10.36 0.89
N ASN A 490 -12.90 10.19 2.13
CA ASN A 490 -11.91 11.04 2.81
C ASN A 490 -12.30 12.50 3.05
N TYR A 491 -13.55 12.90 2.81
CA TYR A 491 -14.02 14.26 3.09
C TYR A 491 -14.39 14.47 4.57
N TYR A 492 -14.42 15.73 4.98
CA TYR A 492 -14.87 16.19 6.29
C TYR A 492 -16.33 16.64 6.27
N LEU A 493 -16.99 16.45 7.41
CA LEU A 493 -18.13 17.28 7.83
C LEU A 493 -17.69 18.39 8.81
N TYR A 494 -16.47 18.27 9.34
CA TYR A 494 -15.76 19.28 10.07
C TYR A 494 -15.20 20.36 9.14
N ARG A 495 -15.47 21.64 9.45
CA ARG A 495 -14.94 22.77 8.67
C ARG A 495 -13.58 23.29 9.17
N GLY A 496 -12.94 22.67 10.16
CA GLY A 496 -11.69 23.22 10.69
C GLY A 496 -11.88 24.38 11.67
N ALA A 497 -10.94 24.53 12.60
CA ALA A 497 -10.71 25.81 13.29
C ALA A 497 -10.07 26.84 12.34
N TYR A 498 -9.47 26.35 11.24
CA TYR A 498 -8.95 27.15 10.13
C TYR A 498 -9.58 26.70 8.79
N PRO A 499 -10.79 27.19 8.44
CA PRO A 499 -11.56 26.67 7.30
C PRO A 499 -10.87 26.70 5.94
N ARG A 500 -9.90 27.61 5.75
CA ARG A 500 -9.11 27.68 4.52
C ARG A 500 -8.32 26.40 4.23
N ALA A 501 -7.93 25.64 5.26
CA ALA A 501 -7.16 24.42 5.07
C ALA A 501 -7.96 23.34 4.34
N VAL A 502 -9.25 23.21 4.64
CA VAL A 502 -10.13 22.22 4.00
C VAL A 502 -10.80 22.78 2.74
N GLU A 503 -11.17 24.07 2.71
CA GLU A 503 -11.82 24.70 1.55
C GLU A 503 -10.92 24.71 0.30
N ARG A 504 -9.60 24.87 0.50
CA ARG A 504 -8.65 24.98 -0.62
C ARG A 504 -8.50 23.70 -1.43
N VAL A 505 -8.68 22.56 -0.77
CA VAL A 505 -8.46 21.22 -1.34
C VAL A 505 -9.77 20.46 -1.53
N ASP A 506 -10.90 21.17 -1.44
CA ASP A 506 -12.26 20.61 -1.44
C ASP A 506 -12.43 19.45 -0.44
N GLY A 507 -11.73 19.54 0.69
CA GLY A 507 -11.74 18.50 1.72
C GLY A 507 -13.02 18.44 2.54
N TYR A 508 -13.90 19.44 2.44
CA TYR A 508 -15.16 19.51 3.19
C TYR A 508 -16.38 19.54 2.27
N HIS A 509 -17.39 18.75 2.62
CA HIS A 509 -18.75 18.95 2.12
C HIS A 509 -19.82 18.45 3.08
N ALA A 510 -20.99 19.10 3.02
CA ALA A 510 -22.07 18.87 3.99
C ALA A 510 -22.92 17.63 3.71
N GLU A 511 -22.79 17.03 2.53
CA GLU A 511 -23.64 15.95 2.03
C GLU A 511 -22.81 14.97 1.21
N VAL A 512 -23.27 13.73 1.07
CA VAL A 512 -22.68 12.74 0.15
C VAL A 512 -22.94 13.18 -1.28
N ARG A 513 -21.88 13.41 -2.05
CA ARG A 513 -21.93 13.87 -3.44
C ARG A 513 -21.96 12.68 -4.42
N PRO A 514 -22.34 12.89 -5.70
CA PRO A 514 -22.30 11.83 -6.71
C PRO A 514 -20.91 11.19 -6.90
N GLU A 515 -19.85 11.98 -6.76
CA GLU A 515 -18.45 11.55 -6.85
C GLU A 515 -17.98 10.72 -5.65
N ASP A 516 -18.76 10.63 -4.56
CA ASP A 516 -18.46 9.77 -3.42
C ASP A 516 -18.84 8.30 -3.69
N TYR A 517 -18.38 7.75 -4.81
CA TYR A 517 -18.82 6.46 -5.32
C TYR A 517 -18.66 5.30 -4.32
N ARG A 518 -17.56 5.23 -3.54
CA ARG A 518 -17.37 4.17 -2.52
C ARG A 518 -18.43 4.24 -1.44
N TYR A 519 -18.68 5.43 -0.90
CA TYR A 519 -19.75 5.67 0.06
C TYR A 519 -21.11 5.24 -0.51
N ARG A 520 -21.41 5.62 -1.75
CA ARG A 520 -22.68 5.29 -2.43
C ARG A 520 -22.83 3.80 -2.71
N ASN A 521 -21.77 3.11 -3.08
CA ASN A 521 -21.78 1.67 -3.31
C ASN A 521 -22.08 0.91 -2.00
N MET A 522 -21.44 1.32 -0.90
CA MET A 522 -21.69 0.74 0.42
C MET A 522 -23.10 1.03 0.91
N LEU A 523 -23.61 2.26 0.70
CA LEU A 523 -25.00 2.60 1.00
C LEU A 523 -25.97 1.69 0.23
N ALA A 524 -25.74 1.47 -1.06
CA ALA A 524 -26.60 0.61 -1.88
C ALA A 524 -26.63 -0.85 -1.37
N VAL A 525 -25.48 -1.38 -0.96
CA VAL A 525 -25.39 -2.72 -0.34
C VAL A 525 -26.15 -2.75 0.99
N LEU A 526 -25.95 -1.75 1.85
CA LEU A 526 -26.62 -1.67 3.15
C LEU A 526 -28.14 -1.52 3.01
N ASP A 527 -28.61 -0.74 2.05
CA ASP A 527 -30.04 -0.59 1.78
C ASP A 527 -30.65 -1.92 1.31
N GLY A 528 -29.94 -2.69 0.50
CA GLY A 528 -30.32 -4.07 0.16
C GLY A 528 -30.48 -4.95 1.41
N TYR A 529 -29.54 -4.89 2.36
CA TYR A 529 -29.67 -5.62 3.62
C TYR A 529 -30.89 -5.21 4.43
N ARG A 530 -31.19 -3.90 4.48
CA ARG A 530 -32.38 -3.40 5.19
C ARG A 530 -33.69 -3.84 4.53
N GLU A 531 -33.76 -3.80 3.20
CA GLU A 531 -34.94 -4.26 2.45
C GLU A 531 -35.20 -5.75 2.67
N GLU A 532 -34.13 -6.53 2.86
CA GLU A 532 -34.20 -7.97 3.11
C GLU A 532 -34.31 -8.34 4.59
N GLU A 533 -34.38 -7.36 5.50
CA GLU A 533 -34.31 -7.55 6.96
C GLU A 533 -33.08 -8.39 7.38
N ARG A 534 -31.99 -8.25 6.65
CA ARG A 534 -30.72 -8.96 6.86
C ARG A 534 -29.85 -8.22 7.86
N THR A 535 -29.36 -8.95 8.86
CA THR A 535 -28.34 -8.47 9.79
C THR A 535 -26.93 -8.65 9.21
N ILE A 536 -25.99 -7.82 9.64
CA ILE A 536 -24.59 -7.81 9.24
C ILE A 536 -23.80 -8.74 10.15
N GLY A 537 -23.30 -9.87 9.63
CA GLY A 537 -22.20 -10.64 10.19
C GLY A 537 -20.91 -10.39 9.42
N THR A 538 -19.91 -11.26 9.60
CA THR A 538 -18.67 -11.22 8.83
C THR A 538 -18.89 -11.23 7.31
N PRO A 539 -19.73 -12.13 6.72
CA PRO A 539 -19.93 -12.16 5.27
C PRO A 539 -20.49 -10.86 4.69
N GLU A 540 -21.43 -10.24 5.40
CA GLU A 540 -22.02 -8.95 5.01
C GLU A 540 -21.02 -7.80 5.16
N MET A 541 -20.18 -7.80 6.20
CA MET A 541 -19.10 -6.81 6.33
C MET A 541 -18.07 -6.95 5.20
N ILE A 542 -17.69 -8.18 4.83
CA ILE A 542 -16.81 -8.43 3.68
C ILE A 542 -17.45 -7.89 2.40
N ALA A 543 -18.74 -8.12 2.17
CA ALA A 543 -19.42 -7.60 0.98
C ALA A 543 -19.49 -6.06 0.95
N LEU A 544 -19.63 -5.39 2.11
CA LEU A 544 -19.47 -3.93 2.20
C LEU A 544 -18.05 -3.50 1.79
N MET A 545 -17.02 -4.16 2.30
CA MET A 545 -15.62 -3.88 1.93
C MET A 545 -15.36 -4.12 0.44
N GLN A 546 -15.89 -5.20 -0.13
CA GLN A 546 -15.81 -5.50 -1.55
C GLN A 546 -16.47 -4.41 -2.40
N SER A 547 -17.65 -3.91 -2.01
CA SER A 547 -18.36 -2.87 -2.75
C SER A 547 -17.59 -1.55 -2.89
N ALA A 548 -16.70 -1.27 -1.94
CA ALA A 548 -15.84 -0.09 -1.96
C ALA A 548 -14.63 -0.24 -2.90
N SER A 549 -14.27 -1.47 -3.29
CA SER A 549 -13.07 -1.81 -4.08
C SER A 549 -13.37 -2.27 -5.52
N VAL A 550 -14.61 -2.11 -6.01
CA VAL A 550 -15.01 -2.60 -7.35
C VAL A 550 -15.59 -1.51 -8.27
N SER A 551 -15.32 -0.24 -8.00
CA SER A 551 -15.79 0.80 -8.92
C SER A 551 -14.92 0.83 -10.18
N GLU A 552 -15.46 1.43 -11.25
CA GLU A 552 -14.68 1.63 -12.49
C GLU A 552 -13.50 2.58 -12.23
N GLU A 553 -13.70 3.53 -11.31
CA GLU A 553 -12.73 4.52 -10.87
C GLU A 553 -11.69 3.96 -9.88
N TYR A 554 -11.96 2.81 -9.24
CA TYR A 554 -11.16 2.27 -8.15
C TYR A 554 -11.31 0.75 -8.00
N ARG A 555 -10.28 0.03 -8.44
CA ARG A 555 -10.14 -1.43 -8.35
C ARG A 555 -8.68 -1.84 -8.41
N GLY A 556 -8.35 -2.99 -7.85
CA GLY A 556 -7.01 -3.59 -7.88
C GLY A 556 -5.99 -2.81 -7.07
N THR A 557 -6.39 -2.22 -5.95
CA THR A 557 -5.54 -1.32 -5.15
C THR A 557 -5.65 -1.51 -3.64
N THR A 558 -6.59 -2.33 -3.16
CA THR A 558 -6.73 -2.60 -1.73
C THR A 558 -5.72 -3.66 -1.27
N GLU A 559 -4.66 -3.22 -0.60
CA GLU A 559 -3.53 -4.08 -0.19
C GLU A 559 -3.89 -5.05 0.92
N TYR A 560 -4.64 -4.57 1.89
CA TYR A 560 -5.15 -5.37 2.99
C TYR A 560 -6.48 -4.85 3.53
N THR A 561 -7.24 -5.76 4.11
CA THR A 561 -8.50 -5.49 4.78
C THR A 561 -8.41 -6.01 6.20
N PHE A 562 -8.83 -5.17 7.14
CA PHE A 562 -8.89 -5.48 8.57
C PHE A 562 -10.35 -5.49 9.01
N ILE A 563 -10.75 -6.50 9.78
CA ILE A 563 -12.06 -6.56 10.44
C ILE A 563 -11.82 -6.76 11.93
N ALA A 564 -12.28 -5.83 12.76
CA ALA A 564 -12.26 -5.98 14.21
C ALA A 564 -13.59 -6.47 14.75
N TYR A 565 -13.52 -7.26 15.82
CA TYR A 565 -14.63 -7.73 16.64
C TYR A 565 -14.40 -7.29 18.10
N PRO A 566 -14.62 -6.00 18.44
CA PRO A 566 -14.31 -5.46 19.76
C PRO A 566 -14.89 -6.26 20.92
N ASP A 567 -16.17 -6.63 20.83
CA ASP A 567 -16.88 -7.36 21.87
C ASP A 567 -16.36 -8.79 22.10
N ALA A 568 -15.80 -9.40 21.06
CA ALA A 568 -15.21 -10.73 21.13
C ALA A 568 -13.73 -10.70 21.54
N GLY A 569 -13.07 -9.53 21.45
CA GLY A 569 -11.63 -9.46 21.63
C GLY A 569 -10.89 -10.19 20.50
N ALA A 570 -11.32 -10.00 19.26
CA ALA A 570 -10.78 -10.68 18.09
C ALA A 570 -10.64 -9.76 16.88
N PHE A 571 -9.90 -10.20 15.87
CA PHE A 571 -9.78 -9.52 14.59
C PHE A 571 -9.49 -10.49 13.44
N ALA A 572 -9.73 -10.05 12.22
CA ALA A 572 -9.37 -10.77 11.01
C ALA A 572 -8.61 -9.85 10.04
N VAL A 573 -7.70 -10.45 9.28
CA VAL A 573 -6.90 -9.75 8.27
C VAL A 573 -6.93 -10.54 6.97
N ALA A 574 -7.13 -9.85 5.86
CA ALA A 574 -6.87 -10.34 4.52
C ALA A 574 -5.86 -9.40 3.85
N LYS A 575 -5.03 -9.93 2.96
CA LYS A 575 -4.14 -9.15 2.08
C LYS A 575 -4.27 -9.64 0.65
N GLU A 576 -3.78 -8.88 -0.33
CA GLU A 576 -3.71 -9.36 -1.71
C GLU A 576 -3.06 -10.75 -1.78
N ASP A 577 -3.65 -11.63 -2.60
CA ASP A 577 -3.15 -12.98 -2.82
C ASP A 577 -2.32 -12.97 -4.10
N LEU A 578 -1.05 -12.61 -3.94
CA LEU A 578 -0.09 -12.47 -5.04
C LEU A 578 0.10 -13.79 -5.80
N ALA A 579 0.07 -14.93 -5.09
CA ALA A 579 0.19 -16.25 -5.71
C ALA A 579 -1.00 -16.60 -6.61
N LYS A 580 -2.20 -16.12 -6.27
CA LYS A 580 -3.42 -16.32 -7.10
C LYS A 580 -3.69 -15.15 -8.04
N GLY A 581 -2.84 -14.12 -8.08
CA GLY A 581 -3.05 -12.91 -8.87
C GLY A 581 -4.29 -12.10 -8.46
N LEU A 582 -4.68 -12.15 -7.19
CA LEU A 582 -5.83 -11.42 -6.66
C LEU A 582 -5.35 -10.12 -6.00
N LEU A 583 -5.61 -9.00 -6.67
CA LEU A 583 -5.07 -7.67 -6.38
C LEU A 583 -5.97 -6.81 -5.46
N ASP A 584 -7.01 -7.40 -4.87
CA ASP A 584 -7.91 -6.70 -3.95
C ASP A 584 -8.17 -7.55 -2.72
N ALA A 585 -7.57 -7.18 -1.59
CA ALA A 585 -7.65 -7.92 -0.32
C ALA A 585 -9.07 -8.27 0.17
N PRO A 586 -10.14 -7.47 -0.05
CA PRO A 586 -11.50 -7.85 0.35
C PRO A 586 -12.03 -9.14 -0.31
N PHE A 587 -11.40 -9.57 -1.41
CA PHE A 587 -11.73 -10.80 -2.12
C PHE A 587 -10.82 -11.98 -1.74
N ALA A 588 -9.77 -11.72 -0.96
CA ALA A 588 -8.87 -12.73 -0.46
C ALA A 588 -9.45 -13.47 0.75
N GLU A 589 -8.74 -14.49 1.21
CA GLU A 589 -9.11 -15.24 2.40
C GLU A 589 -8.78 -14.44 3.67
N PHE A 590 -9.76 -14.32 4.56
CA PHE A 590 -9.60 -13.67 5.86
C PHE A 590 -9.05 -14.66 6.89
N THR A 591 -7.95 -14.28 7.52
CA THR A 591 -7.36 -15.02 8.63
C THR A 591 -7.82 -14.41 9.95
N HIS A 592 -8.51 -15.21 10.77
CA HIS A 592 -9.04 -14.79 12.07
C HIS A 592 -8.08 -15.08 13.23
N PHE A 593 -7.98 -14.15 14.17
CA PHE A 593 -7.15 -14.22 15.37
C PHE A 593 -7.96 -13.80 16.61
N GLU A 594 -7.78 -14.55 17.70
CA GLU A 594 -8.13 -14.01 19.02
C GLU A 594 -7.05 -13.02 19.46
N PHE A 595 -7.42 -11.96 20.19
CA PHE A 595 -6.46 -10.93 20.60
C PHE A 595 -5.31 -11.53 21.42
N ASP A 596 -5.61 -12.40 22.39
CA ASP A 596 -4.58 -13.02 23.24
C ASP A 596 -3.71 -14.04 22.50
N GLU A 597 -4.21 -14.63 21.40
CA GLU A 597 -3.49 -15.64 20.60
C GLU A 597 -2.16 -15.10 20.09
N VAL A 598 -2.15 -13.84 19.60
CA VAL A 598 -0.94 -13.22 19.07
C VAL A 598 0.06 -12.79 20.14
N PHE A 599 -0.25 -12.94 21.43
CA PHE A 599 0.68 -12.74 22.56
C PHE A 599 1.19 -14.04 23.17
N GLU A 600 0.69 -15.20 22.73
CA GLU A 600 1.09 -16.48 23.31
C GLU A 600 2.59 -16.74 23.08
N ARG A 601 3.29 -17.04 24.18
CA ARG A 601 4.70 -17.44 24.18
C ARG A 601 4.79 -18.93 24.50
N PRO A 602 5.52 -19.74 23.71
CA PRO A 602 5.78 -21.12 24.07
C PRO A 602 6.48 -21.14 25.42
N SER A 603 6.09 -22.07 26.28
CA SER A 603 6.76 -22.25 27.57
C SER A 603 8.25 -22.49 27.34
N PRO A 604 9.15 -21.84 28.12
CA PRO A 604 10.58 -22.09 27.98
C PRO A 604 10.84 -23.59 28.15
N ALA A 605 11.45 -24.20 27.12
CA ALA A 605 11.76 -25.63 27.06
C ALA A 605 12.89 -26.03 28.02
#